data_AF-M6ZL03-F1
#
_entry.id   AF-M6ZL03-F1
#
_cell.length_a   1.000
_cell.length_b   1.000
_cell.length_c   1.000
_cell.angle_alpha   90.00
_cell.angle_beta   90.00
_cell.angle_gamma   90.00
#
_symmetry.space_group_name_H-M   'P 1'
#
loop_
_entity.id
_entity.type
_entity.pdbx_description
1 polymer ?
#
loop_
_entity_poly.entity_id
_entity_poly.type
_entity_poly.pdbx_seq_one_letter_code
_entity_poly.pdbx_strand_id
1 'polypeptide(L)'
;MLRHTFCHLPGINSKEEKNLWEKGIYDWKDLEIYLKTEPAPIRNLILDALEFSKKELERENFFYFFHVFSPKHHWRLFPTIRKKLLYMDIETTGLGNDDRTTVIGTFDGYEYRSYIRGFNLDFFWRI
;
A
#
# COMPACT_ATOMS: atom_id res chain seq x y z
N MET A 1 -7.09 -2.74 7.41
CA MET A 1 -5.64 -2.50 7.52
C MET A 1 -5.28 -1.02 7.51
N LEU A 2 -5.63 -0.27 6.45
CA LEU A 2 -5.23 1.16 6.36
C LEU A 2 -5.74 2.05 7.50
N ARG A 3 -6.99 1.83 7.95
CA ARG A 3 -7.57 2.53 9.11
C ARG A 3 -6.99 2.11 10.47
N HIS A 4 -6.16 1.07 10.49
CA HIS A 4 -5.54 0.49 11.69
C HIS A 4 -4.03 0.71 11.75
N THR A 5 -3.52 1.63 10.93
CA THR A 5 -2.11 2.00 10.91
C THR A 5 -1.97 3.51 10.99
N PHE A 6 -0.89 3.93 11.64
CA PHE A 6 -0.59 5.33 11.90
C PHE A 6 0.76 5.73 11.28
N CYS A 7 1.52 4.78 10.73
CA CYS A 7 2.86 5.00 10.18
C CYS A 7 2.96 5.98 8.99
N HIS A 8 1.82 6.49 8.48
CA HIS A 8 1.76 7.52 7.45
C HIS A 8 1.59 8.93 8.02
N LEU A 9 1.31 9.04 9.31
CA LEU A 9 1.06 10.30 10.00
C LEU A 9 2.40 10.91 10.47
N PRO A 10 2.50 12.25 10.55
CA PRO A 10 3.72 12.93 10.95
C PRO A 10 4.22 12.46 12.32
N GLY A 11 5.49 12.07 12.39
CA GLY A 11 6.11 11.68 13.66
C GLY A 11 5.56 10.38 14.26
N ILE A 12 4.95 9.50 13.46
CA ILE A 12 4.57 8.15 13.88
C ILE A 12 5.30 7.11 13.03
N ASN A 13 6.26 6.43 13.65
CA ASN A 13 6.96 5.27 13.08
C ASN A 13 6.39 3.95 13.63
N SER A 14 6.95 2.82 13.20
CA SER A 14 6.46 1.49 13.63
C SER A 14 6.57 1.24 15.14
N LYS A 15 7.54 1.87 15.83
CA LYS A 15 7.67 1.77 17.29
C LYS A 15 6.58 2.57 17.99
N GLU A 16 6.33 3.80 17.55
CA GLU A 16 5.25 4.64 18.08
C GLU A 16 3.88 4.03 17.82
N GLU A 17 3.65 3.50 16.61
CA GLU A 17 2.43 2.76 16.28
C GLU A 17 2.22 1.56 17.21
N LYS A 18 3.28 0.78 17.47
CA LYS A 18 3.19 -0.33 18.42
C LYS A 18 2.83 0.14 19.83
N ASN A 19 3.43 1.24 20.29
CA ASN A 19 3.09 1.83 21.59
C ASN A 19 1.63 2.30 21.64
N LEU A 20 1.08 2.83 20.54
CA LEU A 20 -0.34 3.19 20.45
C LEU A 20 -1.23 1.94 20.55
N TRP A 21 -0.88 0.86 19.85
CA TRP A 21 -1.60 -0.42 19.96
C TRP A 21 -1.56 -1.02 21.37
N GLU A 22 -0.42 -0.95 22.05
CA GLU A 22 -0.28 -1.39 23.45
C GLU A 22 -1.14 -0.57 24.41
N LYS A 23 -1.48 0.68 24.06
CA LYS A 23 -2.42 1.54 24.78
C LYS A 23 -3.89 1.32 24.40
N GLY A 24 -4.20 0.36 23.53
CA GLY A 24 -5.57 0.07 23.09
C GLY A 24 -6.08 0.95 21.94
N ILE A 25 -5.19 1.67 21.25
CA ILE A 25 -5.54 2.58 20.16
C ILE A 25 -5.34 1.84 18.85
N TYR A 26 -6.40 1.20 18.32
CA TYR A 26 -6.26 0.26 17.21
C TYR A 26 -6.66 0.82 15.87
N ASP A 27 -7.42 1.92 15.85
CA ASP A 27 -7.84 2.55 14.61
C ASP A 27 -7.82 4.08 14.66
N TRP A 28 -8.17 4.70 13.53
CA TRP A 28 -8.23 6.15 13.41
C TRP A 28 -9.22 6.82 14.37
N LYS A 29 -10.32 6.16 14.73
CA LYS A 29 -11.29 6.72 15.69
C LYS A 29 -10.71 6.71 17.10
N ASP A 30 -10.07 5.61 17.49
CA ASP A 30 -9.37 5.53 18.77
C ASP A 30 -8.28 6.59 18.86
N LEU A 31 -7.53 6.79 17.76
CA LEU A 31 -6.46 7.80 17.69
C LEU A 31 -7.03 9.21 17.88
N GLU A 32 -8.16 9.54 17.24
CA GLU A 32 -8.82 10.84 17.43
C GLU A 32 -9.25 11.08 18.88
N ILE A 33 -9.72 10.05 19.57
CA ILE A 33 -10.08 10.13 20.99
C ILE A 33 -8.82 10.35 21.83
N TYR A 34 -7.77 9.56 21.60
CA TYR A 34 -6.49 9.66 22.30
C TYR A 34 -5.85 11.05 22.13
N LEU A 35 -5.83 11.58 20.92
CA LEU A 35 -5.20 12.87 20.64
C LEU A 35 -5.85 14.05 21.38
N LYS A 36 -7.09 13.92 21.88
CA LYS A 36 -7.72 14.95 22.73
C LYS A 36 -6.93 15.19 24.03
N THR A 37 -6.18 14.20 24.52
CA THR A 37 -5.35 14.31 25.72
C THR A 37 -3.92 14.79 25.44
N GLU A 38 -3.53 14.91 24.16
CA GLU A 38 -2.18 15.32 23.75
C GLU A 38 -2.05 16.85 23.61
N PRO A 39 -0.82 17.41 23.71
CA PRO A 39 -0.58 18.84 23.55
C PRO A 39 -1.07 19.38 22.19
N ALA A 40 -1.60 20.60 22.18
CA ALA A 40 -2.24 21.19 21.01
C ALA A 40 -1.39 21.17 19.72
N PRO A 41 -0.07 21.49 19.73
CA PRO A 41 0.71 21.52 18.49
C PRO A 41 0.80 20.14 17.81
N ILE A 42 1.13 19.09 18.57
CA ILE A 42 1.27 17.74 18.02
C ILE A 42 -0.10 17.14 17.68
N ARG A 43 -1.10 17.38 18.53
CA ARG A 43 -2.48 16.99 18.29
C ARG A 43 -3.00 17.55 16.97
N ASN A 44 -2.89 18.87 16.77
CA ASN A 44 -3.44 19.52 15.59
C ASN A 44 -2.74 19.02 14.32
N LEU A 45 -1.40 18.90 14.34
CA LEU A 45 -0.63 18.38 13.21
C LEU A 45 -1.09 16.97 12.79
N ILE A 46 -1.27 16.06 13.75
CA ILE A 46 -1.68 14.69 13.46
C ILE A 46 -3.15 14.64 13.02
N LEU A 47 -4.04 15.41 13.67
CA LEU A 47 -5.46 15.46 13.28
C LEU A 47 -5.65 16.03 11.87
N ASP A 48 -4.93 17.08 11.50
CA ASP A 48 -5.00 17.65 10.15
C ASP A 48 -4.51 16.65 9.09
N ALA A 49 -3.41 15.95 9.36
CA ALA A 49 -2.88 14.90 8.47
C ALA A 49 -3.84 13.70 8.37
N LEU A 50 -4.49 13.33 9.47
CA LEU A 50 -5.47 12.26 9.51
C LEU A 50 -6.73 12.62 8.73
N GLU A 51 -7.22 13.85 8.86
CA GLU A 51 -8.37 14.35 8.12
C GLU A 51 -8.08 14.42 6.62
N PHE A 52 -6.87 14.82 6.24
CA PHE A 52 -6.43 14.73 4.84
C PHE A 52 -6.39 13.27 4.36
N SER A 53 -5.83 12.36 5.15
CA SER A 53 -5.78 10.93 4.83
C SER A 53 -7.17 10.32 4.64
N LYS A 54 -8.16 10.74 5.44
CA LYS A 54 -9.56 10.33 5.28
C LYS A 54 -10.13 10.76 3.92
N LYS A 55 -9.93 12.02 3.54
CA LYS A 55 -10.39 12.55 2.23
C LYS A 55 -9.74 11.85 1.05
N GLU A 56 -8.44 11.58 1.12
CA GLU A 56 -7.73 10.86 0.06
C GLU A 56 -8.18 9.39 -0.03
N LEU A 57 -8.50 8.76 1.10
CA LEU A 57 -9.08 7.42 1.10
C LEU A 57 -10.50 7.40 0.51
N GLU A 58 -11.34 8.38 0.83
CA GLU A 58 -12.70 8.50 0.27
C GLU A 58 -12.70 8.68 -1.25
N ARG A 59 -11.71 9.41 -1.77
CA ARG A 59 -11.51 9.62 -3.21
C ARG A 59 -10.68 8.50 -3.87
N GLU A 60 -10.31 7.48 -3.12
CA GLU A 60 -9.47 6.36 -3.57
C GLU A 60 -8.14 6.78 -4.21
N ASN A 61 -7.56 7.90 -3.74
CA ASN A 61 -6.24 8.35 -4.18
C ASN A 61 -5.15 7.58 -3.43
N PHE A 62 -4.80 6.40 -3.93
CA PHE A 62 -3.76 5.57 -3.30
C PHE A 62 -2.33 6.05 -3.55
N PHE A 63 -2.11 6.89 -4.56
CA PHE A 63 -0.80 7.50 -4.81
C PHE A 63 -0.34 8.36 -3.63
N TYR A 64 -1.27 9.07 -2.98
CA TYR A 64 -1.01 9.77 -1.73
C TYR A 64 -0.38 8.81 -0.70
N PHE A 65 -1.00 7.66 -0.45
CA PHE A 65 -0.51 6.71 0.53
C PHE A 65 0.85 6.09 0.14
N PHE A 66 1.10 5.82 -1.14
CA PHE A 66 2.43 5.38 -1.58
C PHE A 66 3.51 6.43 -1.33
N HIS A 67 3.15 7.71 -1.36
CA HIS A 67 4.06 8.83 -1.08
C HIS A 67 4.32 9.01 0.42
N VAL A 68 3.29 8.92 1.27
CA VAL A 68 3.44 9.15 2.72
C VAL A 68 3.93 7.92 3.49
N PHE A 69 3.73 6.71 2.96
CA PHE A 69 4.34 5.51 3.52
C PHE A 69 5.77 5.32 3.02
N SER A 70 6.66 4.91 3.94
CA SER A 70 7.91 4.26 3.56
C SER A 70 7.63 2.99 2.73
N PRO A 71 8.45 2.63 1.72
CA PRO A 71 8.24 1.45 0.88
C PRO A 71 8.02 0.15 1.64
N LYS A 72 8.70 -0.03 2.78
CA LYS A 72 8.52 -1.20 3.67
C LYS A 72 7.12 -1.32 4.28
N HIS A 73 6.29 -0.30 4.17
CA HIS A 73 4.90 -0.27 4.66
C HIS A 73 3.87 -0.28 3.53
N HIS A 74 4.27 -0.28 2.25
CA HIS A 74 3.33 -0.32 1.12
C HIS A 74 2.41 -1.54 1.15
N TRP A 75 2.89 -2.68 1.67
CA TRP A 75 2.06 -3.87 1.87
C TRP A 75 0.81 -3.61 2.73
N ARG A 76 0.81 -2.57 3.57
CA ARG A 76 -0.35 -2.16 4.40
C ARG A 76 -1.54 -1.66 3.57
N LEU A 77 -1.30 -1.24 2.34
CA LEU A 77 -2.35 -0.85 1.40
C LEU A 77 -3.04 -2.05 0.76
N PHE A 78 -2.36 -3.20 0.72
CA PHE A 78 -2.78 -4.36 -0.07
C PHE A 78 -4.25 -4.76 0.13
N PRO A 79 -4.79 -4.94 1.36
CA PRO A 79 -6.17 -5.37 1.54
C PRO A 79 -7.19 -4.36 0.99
N THR A 80 -6.83 -3.08 0.97
CA THR A 80 -7.67 -2.00 0.44
C THR A 80 -7.63 -1.96 -1.08
N ILE A 81 -6.46 -2.14 -1.69
CA ILE A 81 -6.27 -1.94 -3.13
C ILE A 81 -6.20 -3.23 -3.96
N ARG A 82 -6.28 -4.41 -3.35
CA ARG A 82 -6.10 -5.72 -4.02
C ARG A 82 -6.92 -5.94 -5.29
N LYS A 83 -8.07 -5.30 -5.42
CA LYS A 83 -8.94 -5.38 -6.63
C LYS A 83 -8.56 -4.38 -7.73
N LYS A 84 -7.55 -3.55 -7.49
CA LYS A 84 -7.03 -2.50 -8.36
C LYS A 84 -5.54 -2.71 -8.69
N LEU A 85 -5.01 -3.87 -8.33
CA LEU A 85 -3.62 -4.26 -8.59
C LEU A 85 -3.59 -5.25 -9.74
N LEU A 86 -2.58 -5.10 -10.60
CA LEU A 86 -2.16 -6.15 -11.50
C LEU A 86 -1.09 -6.98 -10.79
N TYR A 87 -1.40 -8.24 -10.55
CA TYR A 87 -0.44 -9.24 -10.10
C TYR A 87 0.32 -9.73 -11.32
N MET A 88 1.64 -9.80 -11.22
CA MET A 88 2.50 -10.20 -12.32
C MET A 88 3.54 -11.20 -11.83
N ASP A 89 3.76 -12.22 -12.64
CA ASP A 89 4.78 -13.22 -12.45
C ASP A 89 5.58 -13.37 -13.75
N ILE A 90 6.90 -13.45 -13.65
CA ILE A 90 7.79 -13.43 -14.81
C ILE A 90 8.77 -14.59 -14.68
N GLU A 91 8.70 -15.50 -15.64
CA GLU A 91 9.62 -16.61 -15.76
C GLU A 91 10.67 -16.32 -16.83
N THR A 92 11.89 -16.78 -16.60
CA THR A 92 13.01 -16.63 -17.53
C THR A 92 13.70 -17.96 -17.76
N THR A 93 14.51 -18.06 -18.81
CA THR A 93 15.37 -19.24 -19.04
C THR A 93 16.40 -19.43 -17.92
N GLY A 94 16.82 -18.33 -17.27
CA GLY A 94 17.78 -18.30 -16.17
C GLY A 94 19.22 -18.66 -16.56
N LEU A 95 20.15 -18.25 -15.67
CA LEU A 95 21.55 -18.70 -15.59
C LEU A 95 22.54 -18.14 -16.63
N GLY A 96 22.26 -17.01 -17.31
CA GLY A 96 23.25 -16.39 -18.20
C GLY A 96 22.92 -14.99 -18.71
N ASN A 97 23.89 -14.36 -19.39
CA ASN A 97 23.70 -13.06 -20.03
C ASN A 97 22.72 -13.10 -21.23
N ASP A 98 22.47 -14.29 -21.78
CA ASP A 98 21.54 -14.51 -22.89
C ASP A 98 20.12 -14.86 -22.41
N ASP A 99 19.82 -14.64 -21.13
CA ASP A 99 18.54 -14.99 -20.53
C ASP A 99 17.38 -14.26 -21.20
N ARG A 100 16.28 -15.01 -21.38
CA ARG A 100 15.08 -14.51 -22.05
C ARG A 100 13.87 -14.78 -21.19
N THR A 101 12.97 -13.80 -21.10
CA THR A 101 11.63 -14.00 -20.52
C THR A 101 10.90 -15.09 -21.28
N THR A 102 10.51 -16.19 -20.65
CA THR A 102 9.79 -17.29 -21.29
C THR A 102 8.29 -17.10 -21.18
N VAL A 103 7.83 -16.62 -20.02
CA VAL A 103 6.41 -16.42 -19.71
C VAL A 103 6.25 -15.15 -18.89
N ILE A 104 5.18 -14.39 -19.17
CA ILE A 104 4.61 -13.42 -18.23
C ILE A 104 3.20 -13.87 -17.89
N GLY A 105 2.93 -14.12 -16.62
CA GLY A 105 1.60 -14.34 -16.08
C GLY A 105 1.07 -13.05 -15.48
N THR A 106 -0.19 -12.72 -15.76
CA THR A 106 -0.89 -11.61 -15.10
C THR A 106 -2.21 -12.06 -14.51
N PHE A 107 -2.60 -11.43 -13.40
CA PHE A 107 -3.93 -11.59 -12.80
C PHE A 107 -4.38 -10.21 -12.31
N ASP A 108 -5.60 -9.79 -12.65
CA ASP A 108 -6.13 -8.46 -12.27
C ASP A 108 -7.11 -8.52 -11.08
N GLY A 109 -7.28 -9.71 -10.49
CA GLY A 109 -8.30 -9.99 -9.48
C GLY A 109 -9.54 -10.69 -10.03
N TYR A 110 -9.69 -10.80 -11.35
CA TYR A 110 -10.80 -11.44 -12.05
C TYR A 110 -10.33 -12.45 -13.09
N GLU A 111 -9.44 -12.04 -13.98
CA GLU A 111 -8.95 -12.84 -15.11
C GLU A 111 -7.45 -13.08 -14.99
N TYR A 112 -7.05 -14.33 -15.22
CA TYR A 112 -5.65 -14.69 -15.42
C TYR A 112 -5.34 -14.71 -16.91
N ARG A 113 -4.22 -14.11 -17.30
CA ARG A 113 -3.68 -14.15 -18.67
C ARG A 113 -2.23 -14.61 -18.66
N SER A 114 -1.84 -15.34 -19.69
CA SER A 114 -0.45 -15.77 -19.88
C SER A 114 0.07 -15.36 -21.26
N TYR A 115 1.33 -14.93 -21.26
CA TYR A 115 2.04 -14.42 -22.42
C TYR A 115 3.32 -15.25 -22.58
N ILE A 116 3.38 -16.11 -23.59
CA ILE A 116 4.39 -17.16 -23.77
C ILE A 116 5.27 -16.81 -24.98
N ARG A 117 6.59 -16.89 -24.80
CA ARG A 117 7.57 -16.62 -25.86
C ARG A 117 7.33 -17.55 -27.05
N GLY A 118 7.32 -16.98 -28.25
CA GLY A 118 7.06 -17.72 -29.50
C GLY A 118 5.58 -17.96 -29.80
N PHE A 119 4.67 -17.58 -28.91
CA PHE A 119 3.22 -17.68 -29.12
C PHE A 119 2.56 -16.30 -29.10
N ASN A 120 2.57 -15.64 -27.94
CA ASN A 120 1.83 -14.40 -27.73
C ASN A 120 2.55 -13.39 -26.82
N LEU A 121 3.80 -13.64 -26.42
CA LEU A 121 4.57 -12.72 -25.56
C LEU A 121 4.74 -11.33 -26.16
N ASP A 122 4.88 -11.21 -27.48
CA ASP A 122 5.05 -9.92 -28.15
C ASP A 122 3.78 -9.03 -28.06
N PHE A 123 2.62 -9.61 -27.71
CA PHE A 123 1.38 -8.86 -27.49
C PHE A 123 1.24 -8.31 -26.06
N PHE A 124 2.18 -8.62 -25.16
CA PHE A 124 2.14 -8.16 -23.78
C PHE A 124 2.06 -6.63 -23.68
N TRP A 125 2.76 -5.87 -24.54
CA TRP A 125 2.76 -4.40 -24.52
C TRP A 125 1.41 -3.73 -24.83
N ARG A 126 0.35 -4.51 -25.07
CA ARG A 126 -1.01 -4.03 -25.39
C ARG A 126 -1.99 -4.12 -24.22
N ILE A 127 -1.52 -4.48 -23.03
CA ILE A 127 -2.29 -4.47 -21.77
C ILE A 127 -2.29 -3.12 -21.07
#